data_AF-A0A6M1LB42-F1
#
_entry.id   AF-A0A6M1LB42-F1
#
_cell.length_a   1.000
_cell.length_b   1.000
_cell.length_c   1.000
_cell.angle_alpha   90.00
_cell.angle_beta   90.00
_cell.angle_gamma   90.00
#
_symmetry.space_group_name_H-M   'P 1'
#
loop_
_entity.id
_entity.type
_entity.pdbx_description
1 polymer ?
#
loop_
_entity_poly.entity_id
_entity_poly.type
_entity_poly.pdbx_seq_one_letter_code
_entity_poly.pdbx_strand_id
1 'polypeptide(L)'
;MIDDVPADRRRHWWTVLRLGVVALWLVAAGTAWWTAPRQQSYDQAEADLAAGRVVAHQWGDRWDADRRTPWFGTADLESSGRLGPLFAWRTPDGRVWWTDTTYFDQVTIIGTAHEMSYDGPGAVAFAEQLQAAGLAAGRSGVLQPIGQVVAGTGFAAAVVVIGVLLAGPAPVLGTRWFWFWLICLVPFGLGILWWLARERPWAHADSPPTGPRQHRHGALGFAVGLLAALLNSMLLLALGQLLGDWWVPRLDAG
;
A
#
# COMPACT_ATOMS: atom_id res chain seq x y z
N MET A 1 19.12 -45.84 0.97
CA MET A 1 19.58 -44.86 1.96
C MET A 1 18.99 -43.52 1.53
N ILE A 2 17.75 -43.27 1.97
CA ILE A 2 16.95 -42.09 1.61
C ILE A 2 16.65 -41.38 2.93
N ASP A 3 16.87 -40.07 2.93
CA ASP A 3 16.98 -39.22 4.11
C ASP A 3 15.73 -39.22 5.01
N ASP A 4 15.86 -39.85 6.18
CA ASP A 4 15.02 -39.58 7.33
C ASP A 4 15.40 -38.20 7.91
N VAL A 5 14.96 -37.14 7.24
CA VAL A 5 14.94 -35.82 7.88
C VAL A 5 14.00 -35.93 9.08
N PRO A 6 14.48 -35.74 10.33
CA PRO A 6 13.67 -35.98 11.51
C PRO A 6 12.41 -35.12 11.46
N ALA A 7 11.24 -35.74 11.64
CA ALA A 7 9.92 -35.11 11.53
C ALA A 7 9.81 -33.80 12.35
N ASP A 8 10.59 -33.70 13.43
CA ASP A 8 10.69 -32.52 14.29
C ASP A 8 11.29 -31.30 13.59
N ARG A 9 12.32 -31.50 12.74
CA ARG A 9 12.94 -30.43 11.94
C ARG A 9 11.97 -29.89 10.87
N ARG A 10 11.16 -30.77 10.26
CA ARG A 10 10.11 -30.34 9.32
C ARG A 10 9.02 -29.52 10.03
N ARG A 11 8.57 -29.94 11.23
CA ARG A 11 7.56 -29.22 12.01
C ARG A 11 8.01 -27.80 12.39
N HIS A 12 9.28 -27.67 12.82
CA HIS A 12 9.86 -26.38 13.13
C HIS A 12 9.92 -25.47 11.90
N TRP A 13 10.33 -26.00 10.75
CA TRP A 13 10.42 -25.23 9.50
C TRP A 13 9.07 -24.67 9.03
N TRP A 14 7.97 -25.41 9.18
CA TRP A 14 6.64 -24.93 8.80
C TRP A 14 6.12 -23.81 9.70
N THR A 15 6.43 -23.89 10.98
CA THR A 15 6.09 -22.82 11.94
C THR A 15 6.90 -21.56 11.61
N VAL A 16 8.19 -21.72 11.32
CA VAL A 16 9.05 -20.63 10.86
C VAL A 16 8.50 -20.00 9.58
N LEU A 17 8.06 -20.81 8.60
CA LEU A 17 7.48 -20.29 7.36
C LEU A 17 6.21 -19.46 7.62
N ARG A 18 5.30 -19.96 8.46
CA ARG A 18 4.07 -19.24 8.82
C ARG A 18 4.36 -17.93 9.53
N LEU A 19 5.26 -17.95 10.51
CA LEU A 19 5.71 -16.75 11.21
C LEU A 19 6.39 -15.78 10.25
N GLY A 20 7.19 -16.29 9.30
CA GLY A 20 7.81 -15.52 8.24
C GLY A 20 6.79 -14.80 7.37
N VAL A 21 5.72 -15.47 6.94
CA VAL A 21 4.65 -14.83 6.15
C VAL A 21 3.92 -13.76 6.95
N VAL A 22 3.63 -14.01 8.24
CA VAL A 22 2.99 -13.00 9.10
C VAL A 22 3.91 -11.81 9.35
N ALA A 23 5.20 -12.04 9.63
CA ALA A 23 6.18 -10.98 9.82
C ALA A 23 6.35 -10.16 8.53
N LEU A 24 6.42 -10.81 7.37
CA LEU A 24 6.48 -10.16 6.06
C LEU A 24 5.24 -9.30 5.82
N TRP A 25 4.06 -9.81 6.15
CA TRP A 25 2.81 -9.06 6.06
C TRP A 25 2.83 -7.82 6.96
N LEU A 26 3.27 -7.95 8.21
CA LEU A 26 3.36 -6.83 9.16
C LEU A 26 4.33 -5.75 8.69
N VAL A 27 5.50 -6.15 8.18
CA VAL A 27 6.50 -5.23 7.63
C VAL A 27 5.93 -4.51 6.40
N ALA A 28 5.29 -5.23 5.48
CA ALA A 28 4.69 -4.64 4.29
C ALA A 28 3.55 -3.66 4.66
N ALA A 29 2.66 -4.06 5.58
CA ALA A 29 1.56 -3.21 6.06
C ALA A 29 2.06 -1.95 6.77
N GLY A 30 3.01 -2.10 7.69
CA GLY A 30 3.61 -0.98 8.41
C GLY A 30 4.36 -0.02 7.48
N THR A 31 5.08 -0.56 6.49
CA THR A 31 5.79 0.26 5.50
C THR A 31 4.81 1.02 4.61
N ALA A 32 3.81 0.33 4.04
CA ALA A 32 2.79 0.96 3.21
C ALA A 32 2.03 2.05 3.97
N TRP A 33 1.71 1.82 5.24
CA TRP A 33 1.10 2.82 6.11
C TRP A 33 2.00 4.01 6.39
N TRP A 34 3.28 3.77 6.66
CA TRP A 34 4.26 4.82 6.94
C TRP A 34 4.49 5.72 5.73
N THR A 35 4.64 5.13 4.54
CA THR A 35 4.93 5.83 3.28
C THR A 35 3.69 6.32 2.53
N ALA A 36 2.49 6.07 3.05
CA ALA A 36 1.26 6.56 2.43
C ALA A 36 1.28 8.10 2.33
N PRO A 37 0.98 8.67 1.15
CA PRO A 37 0.91 10.12 0.97
C PRO A 37 -0.13 10.75 1.91
N ARG A 38 0.25 11.83 2.59
CA ARG A 38 -0.65 12.59 3.48
C ARG A 38 -0.69 14.04 3.07
N GLN A 39 -1.89 14.61 3.07
CA GLN A 39 -2.06 16.03 2.78
C GLN A 39 -1.50 16.87 3.91
N GLN A 40 -0.81 17.96 3.55
CA GLN A 40 -0.26 18.96 4.45
C GLN A 40 -0.53 20.36 3.90
N SER A 41 -0.39 21.37 4.76
CA SER A 41 -0.46 22.76 4.31
C SER A 41 0.76 23.16 3.49
N TYR A 42 0.58 24.18 2.67
CA TYR A 42 1.67 24.82 1.94
C TYR A 42 2.73 25.41 2.88
N ASP A 43 2.33 26.05 3.98
CA ASP A 43 3.26 26.60 4.98
C ASP A 43 4.19 25.50 5.52
N GLN A 44 3.67 24.27 5.69
CA GLN A 44 4.48 23.13 6.09
C GLN A 44 5.44 22.69 4.99
N ALA A 45 5.00 22.72 3.72
CA ALA A 45 5.86 22.45 2.57
C ALA A 45 7.03 23.45 2.49
N GLU A 46 6.74 24.74 2.67
CA GLU A 46 7.75 25.80 2.71
C GLU A 46 8.68 25.65 3.91
N ALA A 47 8.14 25.36 5.10
CA ALA A 47 8.95 25.12 6.29
C ALA A 47 9.86 23.88 6.15
N ASP A 48 9.39 22.81 5.51
CA ASP A 48 10.19 21.62 5.19
C ASP A 48 11.27 21.91 4.15
N LEU A 49 10.93 22.71 3.13
CA LEU A 49 11.86 23.15 2.11
C LEU A 49 12.98 24.02 2.70
N ALA A 50 12.61 25.04 3.48
CA ALA A 50 13.54 25.95 4.15
C ALA A 50 14.43 25.22 5.18
N ALA A 51 13.89 24.21 5.85
CA ALA A 51 14.66 23.35 6.75
C ALA A 51 15.52 22.29 6.04
N GLY A 52 15.49 22.22 4.70
CA GLY A 52 16.24 21.24 3.93
C GLY A 52 15.77 19.79 4.12
N ARG A 53 14.54 19.58 4.60
CA ARG A 53 13.95 18.25 4.82
C ARG A 53 13.45 17.61 3.53
N VAL A 54 13.32 18.35 2.43
CA VAL A 54 12.86 17.80 1.14
C VAL A 54 13.97 17.00 0.45
N VAL A 55 13.85 15.67 0.44
CA VAL A 55 14.81 14.76 -0.20
C VAL A 55 14.42 14.35 -1.62
N ALA A 56 13.13 14.35 -1.93
CA ALA A 56 12.60 14.15 -3.27
C ALA A 56 11.29 14.94 -3.39
N HIS A 57 10.97 15.38 -4.61
CA HIS A 57 9.70 16.04 -4.88
C HIS A 57 9.22 15.70 -6.29
N GLN A 58 7.91 15.82 -6.49
CA GLN A 58 7.26 15.59 -7.76
C GLN A 58 5.99 16.45 -7.82
N TRP A 59 5.71 16.95 -9.02
CA TRP A 59 4.45 17.61 -9.34
C TRP A 59 3.56 16.65 -10.13
N GLY A 60 2.26 16.78 -9.95
CA GLY A 60 1.31 16.03 -10.75
C GLY A 60 -0.11 16.55 -10.64
N ASP A 61 -0.98 15.90 -11.39
CA ASP A 61 -2.36 16.34 -11.61
C ASP A 61 -3.33 15.61 -10.68
N ARG A 62 -3.03 14.34 -10.37
CA ARG A 62 -3.87 13.48 -9.53
C ARG A 62 -3.10 12.31 -8.96
N TRP A 63 -3.58 11.77 -7.85
CA TRP A 63 -3.13 10.47 -7.35
C TRP A 63 -3.84 9.35 -8.11
N ASP A 64 -3.07 8.43 -8.70
CA ASP A 64 -3.63 7.20 -9.26
C ASP A 64 -3.94 6.22 -8.12
N ALA A 65 -5.21 6.21 -7.72
CA ALA A 65 -5.75 5.26 -6.77
C ALA A 65 -6.21 3.94 -7.41
N ASP A 66 -6.26 3.86 -8.75
CA ASP A 66 -6.79 2.72 -9.51
C ASP A 66 -5.72 1.65 -9.77
N ARG A 67 -4.43 2.04 -9.85
CA ARG A 67 -3.29 1.10 -9.93
C ARG A 67 -2.94 0.40 -8.61
N ARG A 68 -3.90 0.23 -7.69
CA ARG A 68 -3.67 -0.53 -6.46
C ARG A 68 -3.39 -2.00 -6.77
N THR A 69 -2.17 -2.44 -6.47
CA THR A 69 -1.86 -3.87 -6.37
C THR A 69 -2.74 -4.49 -5.27
N PRO A 70 -3.14 -5.78 -5.35
CA PRO A 70 -4.22 -6.33 -4.54
C PRO A 70 -4.06 -6.21 -3.02
N TRP A 71 -2.82 -6.07 -2.51
CA TRP A 71 -2.52 -6.15 -1.08
C TRP A 71 -1.82 -4.92 -0.51
N PHE A 72 -0.77 -4.43 -1.16
CA PHE A 72 -0.04 -3.23 -0.73
C PHE A 72 0.29 -2.37 -1.96
N GLY A 73 -0.69 -1.59 -2.40
CA GLY A 73 -0.50 -0.61 -3.46
C GLY A 73 0.08 0.69 -2.90
N THR A 74 0.98 1.31 -3.66
CA THR A 74 1.38 2.69 -3.45
C THR A 74 0.59 3.57 -4.40
N ALA A 75 0.10 4.71 -3.91
CA ALA A 75 -0.47 5.71 -4.79
C ALA A 75 0.68 6.40 -5.52
N ASP A 76 0.60 6.40 -6.84
CA ASP A 76 1.55 7.11 -7.69
C ASP A 76 0.93 8.45 -8.09
N LEU A 77 1.75 9.50 -8.08
CA LEU A 77 1.34 10.82 -8.53
C LEU A 77 1.48 10.85 -10.06
N GLU A 78 0.37 10.93 -10.77
CA GLU A 78 0.37 11.06 -12.22
C GLU A 78 0.69 12.49 -12.62
N SER A 79 1.59 12.65 -13.60
CA SER A 79 1.94 13.93 -14.18
C SER A 79 1.74 13.87 -15.70
N SER A 80 1.02 14.85 -16.24
CA SER A 80 0.88 15.09 -17.68
C SER A 80 2.15 15.66 -18.34
N GLY A 81 3.26 15.76 -17.60
CA GLY A 81 4.50 16.41 -18.05
C GLY A 81 4.49 17.93 -17.87
N ARG A 82 3.40 18.49 -17.31
CA ARG A 82 3.30 19.85 -16.79
C ARG A 82 3.36 19.83 -15.27
N LEU A 83 3.64 21.00 -14.68
CA LEU A 83 3.62 21.19 -13.25
C LEU A 83 2.15 21.35 -12.82
N GLY A 84 1.54 20.20 -12.51
CA GLY A 84 0.15 20.09 -12.11
C GLY A 84 -0.15 20.69 -10.73
N PRO A 85 -1.43 20.77 -10.32
CA PRO A 85 -1.86 21.40 -9.08
C PRO A 85 -1.33 20.74 -7.80
N LEU A 86 -0.91 19.47 -7.85
CA LEU A 86 -0.46 18.75 -6.67
C LEU A 86 1.05 18.80 -6.57
N PHE A 87 1.54 19.34 -5.46
CA PHE A 87 2.94 19.26 -5.08
C PHE A 87 3.13 18.18 -4.02
N ALA A 88 3.95 17.17 -4.30
CA ALA A 88 4.29 16.14 -3.34
C ALA A 88 5.79 16.14 -3.05
N TRP A 89 6.14 15.89 -1.80
CA TRP A 89 7.53 15.79 -1.35
C TRP A 89 7.72 14.64 -0.38
N ARG A 90 8.96 14.19 -0.30
CA ARG A 90 9.41 13.17 0.65
C ARG A 90 10.41 13.76 1.62
N THR A 91 10.28 13.39 2.88
CA THR A 91 11.20 13.73 3.97
C THR A 91 12.24 12.63 4.22
N PRO A 92 13.34 12.89 4.96
CA PRO A 92 14.44 11.93 5.11
C PRO A 92 14.03 10.67 5.89
N ASP A 93 12.96 10.75 6.69
CA ASP A 93 12.32 9.64 7.39
C ASP A 93 11.46 8.75 6.47
N GLY A 94 11.39 9.06 5.17
CA GLY A 94 10.69 8.27 4.15
C GLY A 94 9.19 8.54 4.05
N ARG A 95 8.64 9.49 4.82
CA ARG A 95 7.23 9.88 4.70
C ARG A 95 7.00 10.72 3.45
N VAL A 96 5.84 10.52 2.84
CA VAL A 96 5.40 11.27 1.66
C VAL A 96 4.29 12.21 2.06
N TRP A 97 4.45 13.48 1.72
CA TRP A 97 3.52 14.56 1.97
C TRP A 97 3.08 15.17 0.65
N TRP A 98 1.92 15.78 0.62
CA TRP A 98 1.46 16.54 -0.54
C TRP A 98 0.59 17.71 -0.15
N THR A 99 0.53 18.72 -1.02
CA THR A 99 -0.38 19.86 -0.90
C THR A 99 -1.01 20.14 -2.26
N ASP A 100 -2.24 20.63 -2.22
CA ASP A 100 -2.89 21.23 -3.38
C ASP A 100 -2.46 22.70 -3.46
N THR A 101 -2.02 23.14 -4.64
CA THR A 101 -1.54 24.50 -4.90
C THR A 101 -2.53 25.35 -5.69
N THR A 102 -3.72 24.81 -6.01
CA THR A 102 -4.77 25.48 -6.78
C THR A 102 -5.42 26.62 -6.00
N TYR A 103 -5.62 26.43 -4.70
CA TYR A 103 -6.30 27.38 -3.82
C TYR A 103 -5.31 28.27 -3.08
N PHE A 104 -4.68 29.22 -3.80
CA PHE A 104 -3.79 30.21 -3.21
C PHE A 104 -4.23 31.64 -3.52
N ASP A 105 -4.70 32.34 -2.48
CA ASP A 105 -5.07 33.78 -2.51
C ASP A 105 -3.88 34.72 -2.17
N GLN A 106 -2.67 34.20 -1.92
CA GLN A 106 -1.60 34.97 -1.25
C GLN A 106 -0.23 35.00 -1.93
N VAL A 107 -0.13 34.94 -3.26
CA VAL A 107 1.15 35.27 -3.92
C VAL A 107 1.00 36.42 -4.92
N THR A 108 1.65 37.53 -4.59
CA THR A 108 1.94 38.59 -5.55
C THR A 108 3.10 38.10 -6.41
N ILE A 109 2.83 37.72 -7.67
CA ILE A 109 3.87 37.30 -8.61
C ILE A 109 4.71 38.54 -8.97
N ILE A 110 5.90 38.66 -8.37
CA ILE A 110 6.87 39.73 -8.66
C ILE A 110 8.00 39.11 -9.48
N GLY A 111 7.73 38.73 -10.73
CA GLY A 111 8.77 38.15 -11.58
C GLY A 111 8.27 37.63 -12.91
N THR A 112 9.13 37.76 -13.93
CA THR A 112 8.96 37.18 -15.27
C THR A 112 9.16 35.66 -15.20
N ALA A 113 8.16 34.94 -14.71
CA ALA A 113 8.15 33.49 -14.74
C ALA A 113 8.32 33.03 -16.19
N HIS A 114 9.41 32.30 -16.45
CA HIS A 114 9.60 31.62 -17.73
C HIS A 114 8.40 30.71 -17.96
N GLU A 115 7.91 30.70 -19.20
CA GLU A 115 6.68 30.12 -19.72
C GLU A 115 6.65 28.58 -19.62
N MET A 116 6.90 28.01 -18.45
CA MET A 116 6.42 26.68 -18.10
C MET A 116 4.95 26.84 -17.75
N SER A 117 4.08 26.03 -18.37
CA SER A 117 2.64 26.07 -18.14
C SER A 117 2.36 25.55 -16.72
N TYR A 118 2.21 26.46 -15.75
CA TYR A 118 1.86 26.15 -14.36
C TYR A 118 0.35 26.20 -14.17
N ASP A 119 -0.23 25.18 -13.54
CA ASP A 119 -1.64 25.18 -13.16
C ASP A 119 -1.78 25.73 -11.72
N GLY A 120 -1.69 27.07 -11.60
CA GLY A 120 -1.98 27.80 -10.36
C GLY A 120 -0.86 28.76 -9.89
N PRO A 121 -1.20 29.88 -9.22
CA PRO A 121 -0.23 30.88 -8.77
C PRO A 121 0.73 30.35 -7.69
N GLY A 122 0.26 29.43 -6.83
CA GLY A 122 1.08 28.80 -5.80
C GLY A 122 2.19 27.90 -6.37
N ALA A 123 1.94 27.27 -7.53
CA ALA A 123 2.92 26.41 -8.19
C ALA A 123 4.13 27.18 -8.72
N VAL A 124 3.90 28.37 -9.29
CA VAL A 124 4.96 29.26 -9.79
C VAL A 124 5.88 29.70 -8.65
N ALA A 125 5.30 30.21 -7.56
CA ALA A 125 6.05 30.71 -6.41
C ALA A 125 6.91 29.62 -5.77
N PHE A 126 6.33 28.43 -5.61
CA PHE A 126 7.04 27.30 -5.01
C PHE A 126 8.13 26.74 -5.94
N ALA A 127 7.91 26.75 -7.27
CA ALA A 127 8.92 26.37 -8.24
C ALA A 127 10.12 27.33 -8.24
N GLU A 128 9.88 28.64 -8.12
CA GLU A 128 10.95 29.63 -7.95
C GLU A 128 11.74 29.40 -6.66
N GLN A 129 11.06 29.11 -5.53
CA GLN A 129 11.73 28.76 -4.27
C GLN A 129 12.56 27.47 -4.39
N LEU A 130 12.03 26.42 -5.03
CA LEU A 130 12.76 25.19 -5.31
C LEU A 130 14.00 25.44 -6.18
N GLN A 131 13.89 26.33 -7.16
CA GLN A 131 15.01 26.74 -8.01
C GLN A 131 16.06 27.52 -7.22
N ALA A 132 15.64 28.47 -6.39
CA ALA A 132 16.53 29.22 -5.50
C ALA A 132 17.25 28.31 -4.49
N ALA A 133 16.58 27.25 -4.03
CA ALA A 133 17.17 26.21 -3.18
C ALA A 133 18.08 25.22 -3.94
N GLY A 134 18.23 25.36 -5.27
CA GLY A 134 19.03 24.47 -6.11
C GLY A 134 18.43 23.07 -6.30
N LEU A 135 17.14 22.90 -6.03
CA LEU A 135 16.45 21.61 -6.07
C LEU A 135 15.76 21.33 -7.41
N ALA A 136 15.53 22.36 -8.24
CA ALA A 136 14.75 22.28 -9.48
C ALA A 136 15.28 21.27 -10.52
N ALA A 137 16.60 21.02 -10.59
CA ALA A 137 17.19 20.16 -11.63
C ALA A 137 17.70 18.79 -11.12
N GLY A 138 17.88 18.62 -9.80
CA GLY A 138 18.61 17.48 -9.23
C GLY A 138 17.80 16.53 -8.35
N ARG A 139 16.59 16.92 -7.90
CA ARG A 139 15.79 16.13 -6.93
C ARG A 139 14.36 15.81 -7.38
N SER A 140 14.06 15.93 -8.67
CA SER A 140 12.86 15.36 -9.31
C SER A 140 12.95 13.84 -9.33
N GLY A 141 12.88 13.23 -8.14
CA GLY A 141 13.05 11.80 -7.92
C GLY A 141 11.72 11.11 -7.65
N VAL A 142 11.66 9.82 -7.94
CA VAL A 142 10.53 8.94 -7.60
C VAL A 142 10.17 9.12 -6.12
N LEU A 143 8.94 9.56 -5.83
CA LEU A 143 8.44 9.76 -4.46
C LEU A 143 8.49 8.47 -3.63
N GLN A 144 8.36 7.32 -4.29
CA GLN A 144 8.20 6.01 -3.66
C GLN A 144 9.27 5.00 -4.13
N PRO A 145 10.57 5.17 -3.80
CA PRO A 145 11.58 4.18 -4.19
C PRO A 145 11.35 2.81 -3.53
N ILE A 146 10.69 2.80 -2.36
CA ILE A 146 10.34 1.57 -1.62
C ILE A 146 9.06 0.93 -2.15
N GLY A 147 8.23 1.65 -2.92
CA GLY A 147 6.97 1.14 -3.45
C GLY A 147 7.16 -0.09 -4.32
N GLN A 148 8.22 -0.11 -5.14
CA GLN A 148 8.57 -1.29 -5.94
C GLN A 148 8.92 -2.51 -5.09
N VAL A 149 9.61 -2.31 -3.96
CA VAL A 149 9.97 -3.38 -3.03
C VAL A 149 8.72 -3.92 -2.33
N VAL A 150 7.83 -3.04 -1.88
CA VAL A 150 6.56 -3.42 -1.23
C VAL A 150 5.64 -4.16 -2.21
N ALA A 151 5.49 -3.64 -3.43
CA ALA A 151 4.71 -4.28 -4.49
C ALA A 151 5.29 -5.64 -4.89
N GLY A 152 6.62 -5.72 -5.07
CA GLY A 152 7.32 -6.97 -5.38
C GLY A 152 7.19 -8.00 -4.26
N THR A 153 7.22 -7.56 -3.01
CA THR A 153 7.00 -8.43 -1.83
C THR A 153 5.57 -8.96 -1.79
N GLY A 154 4.58 -8.10 -2.05
CA GLY A 154 3.18 -8.50 -2.18
C GLY A 154 2.98 -9.53 -3.29
N PHE A 155 3.56 -9.29 -4.47
CA PHE A 155 3.52 -10.23 -5.59
C PHE A 155 4.18 -11.57 -5.26
N ALA A 156 5.37 -11.57 -4.65
CA ALA A 156 6.06 -12.79 -4.25
C ALA A 156 5.23 -13.61 -3.24
N ALA A 157 4.64 -12.94 -2.25
CA ALA A 157 3.70 -13.58 -1.32
C ALA A 157 2.48 -14.17 -2.06
N ALA A 158 1.99 -13.50 -3.12
CA ALA A 158 0.87 -13.97 -3.93
C ALA A 158 1.20 -15.26 -4.67
N VAL A 159 2.35 -15.28 -5.32
CA VAL A 159 2.85 -16.46 -6.02
C VAL A 159 3.00 -17.64 -5.06
N VAL A 160 3.59 -17.42 -3.88
CA VAL A 160 3.76 -18.48 -2.86
C VAL A 160 2.40 -19.01 -2.42
N VAL A 161 1.46 -18.13 -2.06
CA VAL A 161 0.14 -18.52 -1.56
C VAL A 161 -0.66 -19.25 -2.64
N ILE A 162 -0.66 -18.76 -3.88
CA ILE A 162 -1.35 -19.41 -5.01
C ILE A 162 -0.72 -20.77 -5.30
N GLY A 163 0.61 -20.87 -5.34
CA GLY A 163 1.32 -22.13 -5.54
C GLY A 163 0.93 -23.18 -4.49
N VAL A 164 0.83 -22.77 -3.22
CA VAL A 164 0.42 -23.66 -2.12
C VAL A 164 -1.05 -24.05 -2.23
N LEU A 165 -1.91 -23.13 -2.65
CA LEU A 165 -3.33 -23.42 -2.85
C LEU A 165 -3.56 -24.46 -3.95
N LEU A 166 -2.77 -24.41 -5.03
CA LEU A 166 -2.89 -25.28 -6.19
C LEU A 166 -2.23 -26.65 -5.99
N ALA A 167 -1.00 -26.66 -5.48
CA ALA A 167 -0.18 -27.87 -5.35
C ALA A 167 -0.20 -28.48 -3.93
N GLY A 168 -0.66 -27.72 -2.93
CA GLY A 168 -0.68 -28.16 -1.54
C GLY A 168 -1.85 -29.07 -1.17
N PRO A 169 -1.84 -29.58 0.07
CA PRO A 169 -2.91 -30.42 0.61
C PRO A 169 -4.28 -29.74 0.48
N ALA A 170 -5.33 -30.55 0.28
CA ALA A 170 -6.69 -30.02 0.24
C ALA A 170 -7.03 -29.33 1.58
N PRO A 171 -7.59 -28.12 1.57
CA PRO A 171 -8.00 -27.43 2.80
C PRO A 171 -9.07 -28.23 3.57
N VAL A 172 -9.05 -28.07 4.89
CA VAL A 172 -9.85 -28.83 5.85
C VAL A 172 -11.25 -28.22 6.05
N LEU A 173 -11.36 -26.88 6.02
CA LEU A 173 -12.59 -26.15 6.34
C LEU A 173 -13.33 -25.61 5.10
N GLY A 174 -12.64 -25.49 3.98
CA GLY A 174 -13.19 -24.96 2.73
C GLY A 174 -12.62 -25.64 1.50
N THR A 175 -13.24 -25.41 0.35
CA THR A 175 -12.65 -25.79 -0.94
C THR A 175 -11.46 -24.87 -1.28
N ARG A 176 -10.57 -25.30 -2.17
CA ARG A 176 -9.51 -24.42 -2.71
C ARG A 176 -10.09 -23.13 -3.26
N TRP A 177 -11.20 -23.22 -3.99
CA TRP A 177 -11.91 -22.07 -4.54
C TRP A 177 -12.48 -21.13 -3.48
N PHE A 178 -12.99 -21.66 -2.36
CA PHE A 178 -13.44 -20.82 -1.24
C PHE A 178 -12.31 -19.92 -0.74
N TRP A 179 -11.12 -20.48 -0.53
CA TRP A 179 -9.95 -19.74 -0.05
C TRP A 179 -9.31 -18.85 -1.11
N PHE A 180 -9.30 -19.27 -2.37
CA PHE A 180 -8.89 -18.44 -3.50
C PHE A 180 -9.63 -17.11 -3.49
N TRP A 181 -10.97 -17.16 -3.45
CA TRP A 181 -11.78 -15.95 -3.47
C TRP A 181 -11.52 -15.04 -2.28
N LEU A 182 -11.33 -15.59 -1.08
CA LEU A 182 -11.02 -14.78 0.10
C LEU A 182 -9.65 -14.11 0.02
N ILE A 183 -8.64 -14.81 -0.48
CA ILE A 183 -7.28 -14.26 -0.58
C ILE A 183 -7.20 -13.18 -1.66
N CYS A 184 -7.95 -13.35 -2.75
CA CYS A 184 -7.98 -12.38 -3.85
C CYS A 184 -8.90 -11.17 -3.59
N LEU A 185 -10.06 -11.37 -2.94
CA LEU A 185 -11.04 -10.29 -2.75
C LEU A 185 -10.82 -9.49 -1.48
N VAL A 186 -10.32 -10.11 -0.41
CA VAL A 186 -10.17 -9.38 0.86
C VAL A 186 -8.91 -8.50 0.78
N PRO A 187 -9.06 -7.17 0.90
CA PRO A 187 -7.95 -6.23 0.74
C PRO A 187 -6.91 -6.39 1.85
N PHE A 188 -5.75 -5.73 1.65
CA PHE A 188 -4.62 -5.74 2.59
C PHE A 188 -4.09 -7.13 2.92
N GLY A 189 -4.35 -8.14 2.07
CA GLY A 189 -3.93 -9.51 2.32
C GLY A 189 -4.54 -10.16 3.57
N LEU A 190 -5.61 -9.59 4.15
CA LEU A 190 -6.24 -10.14 5.36
C LEU A 190 -6.80 -11.56 5.13
N GLY A 191 -7.18 -11.88 3.89
CA GLY A 191 -7.56 -13.24 3.50
C GLY A 191 -6.44 -14.27 3.72
N ILE A 192 -5.17 -13.88 3.52
CA ILE A 192 -4.00 -14.73 3.76
C ILE A 192 -3.85 -15.00 5.25
N LEU A 193 -3.96 -13.96 6.08
CA LEU A 193 -3.88 -14.11 7.55
C LEU A 193 -5.00 -15.02 8.06
N TRP A 194 -6.21 -14.84 7.54
CA TRP A 194 -7.35 -15.66 7.94
C TRP A 194 -7.17 -17.12 7.52
N TRP A 195 -6.71 -17.36 6.29
CA TRP A 195 -6.36 -18.68 5.79
C TRP A 195 -5.26 -19.36 6.64
N LEU A 196 -4.15 -18.65 6.91
CA LEU A 196 -3.06 -19.16 7.76
C LEU A 196 -3.52 -19.50 9.17
N ALA A 197 -4.43 -18.71 9.75
CA ALA A 197 -4.95 -18.93 11.10
C ALA A 197 -5.89 -20.14 11.17
N ARG A 198 -6.73 -20.32 10.14
CA ARG A 198 -7.80 -21.33 10.12
C ARG A 198 -7.38 -22.68 9.57
N GLU A 199 -6.72 -22.68 8.41
CA GLU A 199 -6.32 -23.93 7.74
C GLU A 199 -5.01 -24.46 8.29
N ARG A 200 -4.19 -23.59 8.90
CA ARG A 200 -2.82 -23.92 9.35
C ARG A 200 -2.13 -24.77 8.27
N PRO A 201 -2.03 -24.26 7.03
CA PRO A 201 -1.41 -25.00 5.94
C PRO A 201 -0.07 -25.55 6.46
N TRP A 202 0.21 -26.82 6.13
CA TRP A 202 1.41 -27.54 6.57
C TRP A 202 1.42 -28.09 8.02
N ALA A 203 0.37 -27.87 8.82
CA ALA A 203 0.16 -28.67 10.03
C ALA A 203 -0.37 -30.06 9.64
N HIS A 204 0.23 -31.13 10.19
CA HIS A 204 -0.34 -32.47 9.99
C HIS A 204 -1.70 -32.56 10.68
N ALA A 205 -2.66 -33.19 10.00
CA ALA A 205 -3.94 -33.53 10.60
C ALA A 205 -3.70 -34.67 11.59
N ASP A 206 -3.47 -34.33 12.86
CA ASP A 206 -3.23 -35.32 13.92
C ASP A 206 -4.46 -36.21 14.20
N SER A 207 -5.60 -36.00 13.53
CA SER A 207 -6.72 -36.93 13.53
C SER A 207 -7.62 -36.75 12.30
N PRO A 208 -8.11 -37.85 11.68
CA PRO A 208 -9.17 -37.75 10.70
C PRO A 208 -10.45 -37.20 11.37
N PRO A 209 -11.21 -36.34 10.67
CA PRO A 209 -12.50 -35.87 11.19
C PRO A 209 -13.48 -37.02 11.42
N THR A 210 -14.12 -37.03 12.58
CA THR A 210 -15.15 -37.99 12.97
C THR A 210 -16.57 -37.52 12.64
N GLY A 211 -16.80 -36.74 11.58
CA GLY A 211 -18.15 -36.27 11.24
C GLY A 211 -18.37 -35.81 9.79
N PRO A 212 -19.64 -35.71 9.34
CA PRO A 212 -20.00 -35.26 8.01
C PRO A 212 -19.58 -33.80 7.81
N ARG A 213 -18.50 -33.58 7.05
CA ARG A 213 -17.98 -32.24 6.75
C ARG A 213 -18.78 -31.58 5.64
N GLN A 214 -19.60 -30.59 6.01
CA GLN A 214 -20.21 -29.68 5.04
C GLN A 214 -19.13 -28.76 4.49
N HIS A 215 -18.59 -29.11 3.31
CA HIS A 215 -17.55 -28.33 2.66
C HIS A 215 -18.15 -26.98 2.23
N ARG A 216 -17.52 -25.88 2.65
CA ARG A 216 -17.92 -24.55 2.20
C ARG A 216 -17.63 -24.41 0.71
N HIS A 217 -18.67 -24.18 -0.08
CA HIS A 217 -18.62 -24.08 -1.53
C HIS A 217 -17.88 -22.81 -1.98
N GLY A 218 -17.29 -22.84 -3.18
CA GLY A 218 -16.53 -21.72 -3.73
C GLY A 218 -17.33 -20.41 -3.81
N ALA A 219 -18.60 -20.48 -4.21
CA ALA A 219 -19.49 -19.31 -4.30
C ALA A 219 -19.70 -18.60 -2.95
N LEU A 220 -19.72 -19.36 -1.85
CA LEU A 220 -19.82 -18.78 -0.51
C LEU A 220 -18.52 -18.02 -0.14
N GLY A 221 -17.36 -18.48 -0.61
CA GLY A 221 -16.08 -17.78 -0.43
C GLY A 221 -16.07 -16.45 -1.17
N PHE A 222 -16.60 -16.43 -2.38
CA PHE A 222 -16.81 -15.21 -3.15
C PHE A 222 -17.73 -14.22 -2.41
N ALA A 223 -18.91 -14.67 -1.97
CA ALA A 223 -19.86 -13.82 -1.25
C ALA A 223 -19.28 -13.25 0.05
N VAL A 224 -18.58 -14.07 0.84
CA VAL A 224 -17.92 -13.62 2.08
C VAL A 224 -16.77 -12.66 1.77
N GLY A 225 -15.97 -12.94 0.74
CA GLY A 225 -14.87 -12.06 0.32
C GLY A 225 -15.37 -10.69 -0.12
N LEU A 226 -16.43 -10.66 -0.93
CA LEU A 226 -17.06 -9.42 -1.38
C LEU A 226 -17.63 -8.63 -0.20
N LEU A 227 -18.36 -9.28 0.71
CA LEU A 227 -18.90 -8.62 1.91
C LEU A 227 -17.78 -8.05 2.79
N ALA A 228 -16.70 -8.82 3.00
CA ALA A 228 -15.56 -8.37 3.78
C ALA A 228 -14.84 -7.18 3.13
N ALA A 229 -14.70 -7.17 1.81
CA ALA A 229 -14.14 -6.03 1.07
C ALA A 229 -14.99 -4.77 1.26
N LEU A 230 -16.31 -4.89 1.11
CA LEU A 230 -17.26 -3.79 1.33
C LEU A 230 -17.20 -3.25 2.76
N LEU A 231 -17.26 -4.14 3.76
CA LEU A 231 -17.16 -3.76 5.17
C LEU A 231 -15.84 -3.08 5.48
N ASN A 232 -14.74 -3.56 4.90
CA ASN A 232 -13.43 -2.95 5.10
C ASN A 232 -13.35 -1.55 4.47
N SER A 233 -13.92 -1.35 3.28
CA SER A 233 -14.02 0.00 2.69
C SER A 233 -14.86 0.94 3.55
N MET A 234 -16.02 0.48 4.04
CA MET A 234 -16.85 1.28 4.95
C MET A 234 -16.12 1.62 6.26
N LEU A 235 -15.38 0.65 6.81
CA LEU A 235 -14.58 0.85 8.02
C LEU A 235 -13.50 1.90 7.80
N LEU A 236 -12.74 1.85 6.69
CA LEU A 236 -11.72 2.84 6.38
C LEU A 236 -12.30 4.25 6.20
N LEU A 237 -13.45 4.35 5.53
CA LEU A 237 -14.17 5.61 5.40
C LEU A 237 -14.59 6.16 6.77
N ALA A 238 -15.17 5.31 7.62
CA ALA A 238 -15.57 5.69 8.97
C ALA A 238 -14.37 6.13 9.84
N LEU A 239 -13.25 5.37 9.81
CA LEU A 239 -12.03 5.77 10.51
C LEU A 239 -11.49 7.12 9.98
N GLY A 240 -11.51 7.34 8.66
CA GLY A 240 -11.09 8.61 8.09
C GLY A 240 -11.94 9.79 8.56
N GLN A 241 -13.26 9.58 8.69
CA GLN A 241 -14.16 10.62 9.23
C GLN A 241 -13.95 10.88 10.74
N LEU A 242 -13.59 9.85 11.51
CA LEU A 242 -13.47 9.96 12.98
C LEU A 242 -12.09 10.43 13.46
N LEU A 243 -11.01 9.97 12.82
CA LEU A 243 -9.63 10.21 13.25
C LEU A 243 -8.95 11.35 12.49
N GLY A 244 -9.60 11.84 11.43
CA GLY A 244 -9.03 12.84 10.51
C GLY A 244 -7.87 12.31 9.67
N ASP A 245 -7.38 13.17 8.78
CA ASP A 245 -6.37 12.83 7.78
C ASP A 245 -4.98 12.56 8.38
N TRP A 246 -4.82 12.88 9.67
CA TRP A 246 -3.58 12.65 10.40
C TRP A 246 -3.30 11.16 10.61
N TRP A 247 -4.36 10.36 10.82
CA TRP A 247 -4.24 8.93 11.03
C TRP A 247 -4.59 8.15 9.78
N VAL A 248 -5.64 8.49 9.02
CA VAL A 248 -6.00 7.77 7.80
C VAL A 248 -5.62 8.59 6.57
N PRO A 249 -4.65 8.12 5.75
CA PRO A 249 -4.29 8.81 4.51
C PRO A 249 -5.49 8.89 3.56
N ARG A 250 -5.87 10.11 3.18
CA ARG A 250 -6.80 10.37 2.07
C ARG A 250 -6.01 10.79 0.85
N LEU A 251 -6.40 10.28 -0.32
CA LEU A 251 -5.77 10.57 -1.62
C LEU A 251 -6.61 11.53 -2.47
N ASP A 252 -7.72 11.98 -1.92
CA ASP A 252 -8.75 12.68 -2.66
C ASP A 252 -8.38 14.17 -2.67
N ALA A 253 -7.92 14.65 -3.82
CA ALA A 253 -7.87 16.08 -4.14
C ALA A 253 -9.15 16.39 -4.92
N GLY A 254 -10.26 16.63 -4.20
CA GLY A 254 -11.58 16.90 -4.77
C GLY A 254 -12.65 15.91 -4.33
#